data_AF-Q58HL5-F1
#
_entry.id   AF-Q58HL5-F1
#
_cell.length_a   1.000
_cell.length_b   1.000
_cell.length_c   1.000
_cell.angle_alpha   90.00
_cell.angle_beta   90.00
_cell.angle_gamma   90.00
#
_symmetry.space_group_name_H-M   'P 1'
#
loop_
_entity.id
_entity.type
_entity.pdbx_description
1 polymer ?
#
loop_
_entity_poly.entity_id
_entity_poly.type
_entity_poly.pdbx_seq_one_letter_code
_entity_poly.pdbx_strand_id
1 'polypeptide(L)'
;DLDDFSKFGCDKNSVDTNTKVWECKKPYKLSTKDVCVPPRRQELCLGNIDRIYDKNLLMIKEHILAIAIYESRILKRKYKNKDDKEVCKIINKTFADIRDIIGGTDYWNDLSNRKLVGKINTNSNYVHRNKQNDKLFRDEWWKVIKKDVWNVISWVFKDKTVCKEDDIENIPQFFRWFSEWGDDYCQDKTKMIETLKVECKEKPCEDDNCKSKCNSYKEWISKKKEEYNKQAKQYQEYQKGNNYKMYSEFKSIKPEVYLKKYSEKCSNLNFEDEFKEELHSDYKNKCTMCPEVKDVPISIIRNNEQTS
;
A
#
# COMPACT_ATOMS: atom_id res chain seq x y z
N ASP A 1 12.50 -3.73 -23.22
CA ASP A 1 13.82 -4.20 -22.77
C ASP A 1 14.07 -3.71 -21.34
N LEU A 2 14.75 -4.49 -20.50
CA LEU A 2 15.22 -4.06 -19.17
C LEU A 2 16.29 -2.95 -19.29
N ASP A 3 17.07 -2.96 -20.38
CA ASP A 3 18.05 -1.92 -20.66
C ASP A 3 17.39 -0.56 -20.90
N ASP A 4 16.28 -0.54 -21.66
CA ASP A 4 15.50 0.67 -21.85
C ASP A 4 14.90 1.18 -20.54
N PHE A 5 14.42 0.28 -19.67
CA PHE A 5 13.87 0.64 -18.35
C PHE A 5 14.94 1.27 -17.44
N SER A 6 16.18 0.76 -17.49
CA SER A 6 17.30 1.37 -16.79
C SER A 6 17.70 2.72 -17.37
N LYS A 7 17.79 2.83 -18.71
CA LYS A 7 18.07 4.11 -19.39
C LYS A 7 16.98 5.15 -19.14
N PHE A 8 15.72 4.72 -18.96
CA PHE A 8 14.59 5.55 -18.58
C PHE A 8 14.75 6.12 -17.15
N GLY A 9 15.59 5.51 -16.31
CA GLY A 9 15.93 6.00 -14.98
C GLY A 9 15.34 5.18 -13.83
N CYS A 10 14.92 3.94 -14.08
CA CYS A 10 14.38 3.04 -13.06
C CYS A 10 15.33 1.86 -12.79
N ASP A 11 15.25 1.29 -11.60
CA ASP A 11 16.09 0.16 -11.22
C ASP A 11 15.59 -1.14 -11.85
N LYS A 12 16.44 -1.86 -12.59
CA LYS A 12 16.12 -3.17 -13.18
C LYS A 12 15.65 -4.17 -12.15
N ASN A 13 16.23 -4.15 -10.95
CA ASN A 13 15.89 -5.10 -9.90
C ASN A 13 14.44 -4.94 -9.44
N SER A 14 13.87 -3.73 -9.53
CA SER A 14 12.48 -3.46 -9.13
C SER A 14 11.44 -4.25 -9.94
N VAL A 15 11.81 -4.82 -11.10
CA VAL A 15 10.90 -5.64 -11.91
C VAL A 15 10.55 -6.97 -11.24
N ASP A 16 11.49 -7.55 -10.48
CA ASP A 16 11.33 -8.84 -9.82
C ASP A 16 11.37 -8.75 -8.28
N THR A 17 11.81 -7.63 -7.73
CA THR A 17 11.96 -7.44 -6.28
C THR A 17 10.64 -6.98 -5.64
N ASN A 18 10.21 -7.65 -4.57
CA ASN A 18 8.95 -7.39 -3.86
C ASN A 18 9.16 -7.00 -2.39
N THR A 19 10.11 -6.09 -2.14
CA THR A 19 10.60 -5.80 -0.79
C THR A 19 9.87 -4.67 -0.07
N LYS A 20 8.99 -3.90 -0.74
CA LYS A 20 8.29 -2.81 -0.06
C LYS A 20 7.13 -3.32 0.78
N VAL A 21 7.05 -2.77 1.98
CA VAL A 21 5.92 -2.92 2.89
C VAL A 21 5.26 -1.57 3.09
N TRP A 22 4.06 -1.58 3.67
CA TRP A 22 3.40 -0.34 4.09
C TRP A 22 4.31 0.43 5.04
N GLU A 23 4.41 1.73 4.82
CA GLU A 23 5.21 2.62 5.66
C GLU A 23 4.41 3.90 5.93
N CYS A 24 4.40 4.34 7.18
CA CYS A 24 3.83 5.63 7.58
C CYS A 24 4.96 6.58 7.94
N LYS A 25 5.40 7.40 6.97
CA LYS A 25 6.55 8.29 7.14
C LYS A 25 6.41 9.57 6.31
N LYS A 26 7.29 10.54 6.54
CA LYS A 26 7.37 11.78 5.77
C LYS A 26 7.80 11.50 4.32
N PRO A 27 7.04 11.94 3.30
CA PRO A 27 7.42 11.78 1.89
C PRO A 27 8.69 12.56 1.51
N TYR A 28 8.93 13.68 2.18
CA TYR A 28 10.06 14.57 1.90
C TYR A 28 10.55 15.24 3.19
N LYS A 29 11.82 15.64 3.25
CA LYS A 29 12.46 16.24 4.45
C LYS A 29 11.70 17.43 5.05
N LEU A 30 11.04 18.23 4.21
CA LEU A 30 10.24 19.39 4.64
C LEU A 30 8.77 19.06 4.94
N SER A 31 8.37 17.80 4.88
CA SER A 31 6.98 17.40 5.17
C SER A 31 6.71 17.48 6.68
N THR A 32 5.54 17.98 7.04
CA THR A 32 5.12 18.17 8.44
C THR A 32 4.28 17.01 8.97
N LYS A 33 3.76 16.15 8.09
CA LYS A 33 2.93 14.99 8.44
C LYS A 33 3.47 13.71 7.80
N ASP A 34 3.29 12.60 8.49
CA ASP A 34 3.50 11.26 7.96
C ASP A 34 2.35 10.85 7.03
N VAL A 35 2.68 10.06 6.02
CA VAL A 35 1.74 9.46 5.08
C VAL A 35 1.93 7.96 5.12
N CYS A 36 0.85 7.23 5.36
CA CYS A 36 0.80 5.77 5.20
C CYS A 36 0.62 5.48 3.70
N VAL A 37 1.69 5.04 3.05
CA VAL A 37 1.75 4.89 1.58
C VAL A 37 1.77 3.41 1.18
N PRO A 38 0.92 2.98 0.21
CA PRO A 38 0.93 1.61 -0.26
C PRO A 38 2.29 1.23 -0.87
N PRO A 39 2.76 -0.03 -0.69
CA PRO A 39 3.95 -0.53 -1.37
C PRO A 39 3.94 -0.28 -2.87
N ARG A 40 2.79 -0.54 -3.52
CA ARG A 40 2.57 -0.30 -4.95
C ARG A 40 2.87 1.15 -5.35
N ARG A 41 2.41 2.14 -4.56
CA ARG A 41 2.69 3.56 -4.84
C ARG A 41 4.14 3.92 -4.57
N GLN A 42 4.78 3.32 -3.57
CA GLN A 42 6.21 3.55 -3.29
C GLN A 42 7.12 2.97 -4.39
N GLU A 43 6.72 1.84 -4.97
CA GLU A 43 7.46 1.15 -6.03
C GLU A 43 7.30 1.84 -7.40
N LEU A 44 6.28 2.69 -7.57
CA LEU A 44 6.09 3.47 -8.79
C LEU A 44 7.28 4.38 -9.09
N CYS A 45 8.04 4.02 -10.13
CA CYS A 45 9.17 4.80 -10.60
C CYS A 45 8.72 5.89 -11.58
N LEU A 46 9.10 7.15 -11.32
CA LEU A 46 8.79 8.29 -12.18
C LEU A 46 9.86 8.58 -13.25
N GLY A 47 10.88 7.73 -13.37
CA GLY A 47 11.97 7.85 -14.35
C GLY A 47 12.90 9.05 -14.12
N ASN A 48 13.77 9.31 -15.09
CA ASN A 48 14.73 10.41 -15.06
C ASN A 48 14.10 11.72 -15.56
N ILE A 49 13.41 12.41 -14.65
CA ILE A 49 12.67 13.65 -14.93
C ILE A 49 13.59 14.80 -15.36
N ASP A 50 14.86 14.80 -14.92
CA ASP A 50 15.81 15.87 -15.23
C ASP A 50 16.22 15.90 -16.72
N ARG A 51 15.98 14.82 -17.48
CA ARG A 51 16.21 14.78 -18.94
C ARG A 51 15.13 15.49 -19.77
N ILE A 52 13.99 15.78 -19.16
CA ILE A 52 12.86 16.41 -19.86
C ILE A 52 13.12 17.90 -19.97
N TYR A 53 13.07 18.46 -21.18
CA TYR A 53 13.20 19.91 -21.37
C TYR A 53 11.98 20.65 -20.82
N ASP A 54 12.23 21.81 -20.19
CA ASP A 54 11.18 22.73 -19.80
C ASP A 54 10.43 23.26 -21.05
N LYS A 55 9.15 23.58 -20.88
CA LYS A 55 8.28 24.10 -21.96
C LYS A 55 8.16 23.16 -23.18
N ASN A 56 8.43 21.87 -23.01
CA ASN A 56 8.20 20.85 -24.03
C ASN A 56 7.06 19.90 -23.61
N LEU A 57 5.83 20.25 -24.01
CA LEU A 57 4.63 19.51 -23.61
C LEU A 57 4.56 18.09 -24.19
N LEU A 58 5.14 17.90 -25.39
CA LEU A 58 5.20 16.59 -26.03
C LEU A 58 6.13 15.65 -25.26
N MET A 59 7.33 16.11 -24.90
CA MET A 59 8.32 15.30 -24.20
C MET A 59 7.83 14.85 -22.81
N ILE A 60 7.18 15.75 -22.06
CA ILE A 60 6.59 15.38 -20.77
C ILE A 60 5.39 14.42 -20.94
N LYS A 61 4.59 14.57 -22.01
CA LYS A 61 3.52 13.62 -22.33
C LYS A 61 4.08 12.23 -22.59
N GLU A 62 5.08 12.11 -23.47
CA GLU A 62 5.73 10.83 -23.80
C GLU A 62 6.35 10.18 -22.58
N HIS A 63 6.99 10.96 -21.70
CA HIS A 63 7.55 10.47 -20.45
C HIS A 63 6.47 9.89 -19.53
N ILE A 64 5.34 10.56 -19.37
CA ILE A 64 4.22 10.06 -18.54
C ILE A 64 3.60 8.79 -19.14
N LEU A 65 3.45 8.73 -20.47
CA LEU A 65 2.97 7.51 -21.13
C LEU A 65 3.95 6.35 -20.90
N ALA A 66 5.27 6.61 -20.95
CA ALA A 66 6.28 5.61 -20.65
C ALA A 66 6.20 5.11 -19.20
N ILE A 67 6.00 5.99 -18.21
CA ILE A 67 5.75 5.58 -16.80
C ILE A 67 4.59 4.58 -16.75
N ALA A 68 3.46 4.91 -17.36
CA ALA A 68 2.27 4.05 -17.35
C ALA A 68 2.52 2.70 -18.06
N ILE A 69 3.25 2.69 -19.18
CA ILE A 69 3.59 1.46 -19.91
C ILE A 69 4.49 0.55 -19.07
N TYR A 70 5.56 1.09 -18.47
CA TYR A 70 6.47 0.28 -17.68
C TYR A 70 5.79 -0.26 -16.43
N GLU A 71 5.08 0.59 -15.69
CA GLU A 71 4.39 0.20 -14.47
C GLU A 71 3.32 -0.88 -14.74
N SER A 72 2.50 -0.72 -15.78
CA SER A 72 1.48 -1.73 -16.11
C SER A 72 2.09 -3.10 -16.42
N ARG A 73 3.23 -3.14 -17.12
CA ARG A 73 3.94 -4.39 -17.41
C ARG A 73 4.54 -5.02 -16.16
N ILE A 74 5.10 -4.21 -15.26
CA ILE A 74 5.61 -4.69 -13.96
C ILE A 74 4.48 -5.28 -13.13
N LEU A 75 3.35 -4.58 -13.00
CA LEU A 75 2.18 -5.07 -12.28
C LEU A 75 1.62 -6.36 -12.91
N LYS A 76 1.51 -6.41 -14.24
CA LYS A 76 1.03 -7.61 -14.95
C LYS A 76 1.94 -8.82 -14.71
N ARG A 77 3.26 -8.61 -14.65
CA ARG A 77 4.25 -9.66 -14.31
C ARG A 77 4.16 -10.07 -12.85
N LYS A 78 4.12 -9.10 -11.92
CA LYS A 78 4.05 -9.30 -10.47
C LYS A 78 2.82 -10.10 -10.06
N TYR A 79 1.69 -9.83 -10.70
CA TYR A 79 0.41 -10.49 -10.42
C TYR A 79 0.00 -11.49 -11.50
N LYS A 80 0.96 -12.14 -12.17
CA LYS A 80 0.72 -13.12 -13.24
C LYS A 80 -0.15 -14.33 -12.83
N ASN A 81 -0.20 -14.64 -11.53
CA ASN A 81 -1.00 -15.74 -10.98
C ASN A 81 -2.43 -15.31 -10.59
N LYS A 82 -2.76 -14.02 -10.72
CA LYS A 82 -4.11 -13.48 -10.49
C LYS A 82 -4.87 -13.42 -11.80
N ASP A 83 -6.20 -13.50 -11.72
CA ASP A 83 -7.04 -13.31 -12.90
C ASP A 83 -7.00 -11.87 -13.40
N ASP A 84 -7.38 -11.66 -14.66
CA ASP A 84 -7.28 -10.35 -15.29
C ASP A 84 -8.18 -9.29 -14.63
N LYS A 85 -9.30 -9.67 -13.99
CA LYS A 85 -10.15 -8.70 -13.27
C LYS A 85 -9.47 -8.23 -11.99
N GLU A 86 -8.82 -9.12 -11.24
CA GLU A 86 -8.00 -8.72 -10.08
C GLU A 86 -6.84 -7.80 -10.52
N VAL A 87 -6.14 -8.13 -11.60
CA VAL A 87 -5.05 -7.27 -12.12
C VAL A 87 -5.59 -5.93 -12.62
N CYS A 88 -6.77 -5.90 -13.25
CA CYS A 88 -7.42 -4.67 -13.68
C CYS A 88 -7.67 -3.72 -12.50
N LYS A 89 -8.16 -4.22 -11.35
CA LYS A 89 -8.33 -3.38 -10.15
C LYS A 89 -7.01 -2.75 -9.69
N ILE A 90 -5.90 -3.50 -9.78
CA ILE A 90 -4.56 -3.00 -9.43
C ILE A 90 -4.10 -1.92 -10.42
N ILE A 91 -4.33 -2.13 -11.72
CA ILE A 91 -4.06 -1.12 -12.76
C ILE A 91 -4.90 0.15 -12.52
N ASN A 92 -6.17 0.02 -12.14
CA ASN A 92 -7.06 1.15 -11.84
C ASN A 92 -6.53 1.97 -10.65
N LYS A 93 -6.03 1.33 -9.59
CA LYS A 93 -5.40 2.01 -8.46
C LYS A 93 -4.18 2.83 -8.90
N THR A 94 -3.31 2.25 -9.73
CA THR A 94 -2.14 2.97 -10.29
C THR A 94 -2.53 4.10 -11.23
N PHE A 95 -3.50 3.89 -12.12
CA PHE A 95 -4.00 4.93 -13.01
C PHE A 95 -4.54 6.13 -12.22
N ALA A 96 -5.32 5.86 -11.17
CA ALA A 96 -5.85 6.90 -10.30
C ALA A 96 -4.74 7.65 -9.54
N ASP A 97 -3.66 6.97 -9.14
CA ASP A 97 -2.51 7.63 -8.55
C ASP A 97 -1.72 8.48 -9.54
N ILE A 98 -1.54 8.04 -10.80
CA ILE A 98 -0.94 8.85 -11.86
C ILE A 98 -1.76 10.12 -12.09
N ARG A 99 -3.09 10.01 -12.12
CA ARG A 99 -4.00 11.17 -12.17
C ARG A 99 -3.76 12.12 -11.00
N ASP A 100 -3.67 11.60 -9.77
CA ASP A 100 -3.46 12.42 -8.58
C ASP A 100 -2.05 13.06 -8.54
N ILE A 101 -1.02 12.40 -9.07
CA ILE A 101 0.32 12.96 -9.24
C ILE A 101 0.28 14.14 -10.21
N ILE A 102 -0.30 13.95 -11.40
CA ILE A 102 -0.43 15.02 -12.41
C ILE A 102 -1.30 16.15 -11.86
N GLY A 103 -2.40 15.82 -11.17
CA GLY A 103 -3.26 16.81 -10.51
C GLY A 103 -2.55 17.57 -9.38
N GLY A 104 -1.44 17.08 -8.85
CA GLY A 104 -0.79 17.61 -7.66
C GLY A 104 -1.62 17.42 -6.38
N THR A 105 -2.42 16.35 -6.34
CA THR A 105 -3.25 15.92 -5.21
C THR A 105 -2.75 14.64 -4.55
N ASP A 106 -1.70 14.01 -5.10
CA ASP A 106 -1.06 12.83 -4.52
C ASP A 106 -0.38 13.13 -3.17
N TYR A 107 -0.66 12.32 -2.13
CA TYR A 107 -0.08 12.52 -0.80
C TYR A 107 1.38 12.10 -0.71
N TRP A 108 1.85 11.19 -1.58
CA TRP A 108 3.25 10.78 -1.63
C TRP A 108 4.08 11.78 -2.44
N ASN A 109 4.14 13.01 -1.93
CA ASN A 109 4.77 14.16 -2.55
C ASN A 109 6.26 14.24 -2.22
N ASP A 110 6.99 13.19 -2.61
CA ASP A 110 8.44 13.05 -2.52
C ASP A 110 9.19 13.97 -3.51
N LEU A 111 10.52 13.85 -3.56
CA LEU A 111 11.33 14.71 -4.45
C LEU A 111 10.99 14.50 -5.93
N SER A 112 10.79 13.25 -6.36
CA SER A 112 10.48 12.91 -7.75
C SER A 112 9.11 13.43 -8.16
N ASN A 113 8.09 13.26 -7.31
CA ASN A 113 6.75 13.81 -7.55
C ASN A 113 6.81 15.35 -7.74
N ARG A 114 7.50 16.05 -6.84
CA ARG A 114 7.69 17.52 -6.93
C ARG A 114 8.38 17.94 -8.23
N LYS A 115 9.42 17.21 -8.65
CA LYS A 115 10.12 17.48 -9.90
C LYS A 115 9.20 17.28 -11.10
N LEU A 116 8.43 16.19 -11.12
CA LEU A 116 7.51 15.89 -12.22
C LEU A 116 6.43 16.96 -12.35
N VAL A 117 5.78 17.33 -11.24
CA VAL A 117 4.77 18.41 -11.22
C VAL A 117 5.40 19.75 -11.62
N GLY A 118 6.61 20.04 -11.13
CA GLY A 118 7.37 21.22 -11.54
C GLY A 118 7.61 21.27 -13.05
N LYS A 119 8.03 20.15 -13.65
CA LYS A 119 8.25 20.01 -15.09
C LYS A 119 6.96 20.23 -15.89
N ILE A 120 5.85 19.63 -15.46
CA ILE A 120 4.53 19.85 -16.06
C ILE A 120 4.17 21.33 -16.02
N ASN A 121 4.31 21.99 -14.86
CA ASN A 121 3.96 23.40 -14.69
C ASN A 121 4.76 24.34 -15.60
N THR A 122 5.96 23.97 -16.06
CA THR A 122 6.71 24.80 -17.03
C THR A 122 5.98 25.01 -18.35
N ASN A 123 5.03 24.14 -18.68
CA ASN A 123 4.24 24.18 -19.92
C ASN A 123 2.93 24.97 -19.79
N SER A 124 2.69 25.61 -18.64
CA SER A 124 1.50 26.42 -18.41
C SER A 124 1.40 27.55 -19.43
N ASN A 125 0.24 27.67 -20.07
CA ASN A 125 -0.10 28.68 -21.07
C ASN A 125 -0.65 29.98 -20.46
N TYR A 126 -0.81 30.05 -19.13
CA TYR A 126 -1.27 31.25 -18.45
C TYR A 126 -0.14 32.29 -18.31
N VAL A 127 -0.50 33.56 -18.52
CA VAL A 127 0.42 34.70 -18.38
C VAL A 127 0.98 34.81 -16.95
N HIS A 128 0.11 34.64 -15.95
CA HIS A 128 0.51 34.72 -14.54
C HIS A 128 0.76 33.33 -13.96
N ARG A 129 2.00 33.07 -13.59
CA ARG A 129 2.42 31.83 -12.94
C ARG A 129 2.17 31.90 -11.43
N ASN A 130 1.23 31.10 -10.96
CA ASN A 130 0.92 30.92 -9.54
C ASN A 130 0.33 29.52 -9.30
N LYS A 131 0.21 29.11 -8.03
CA LYS A 131 -0.26 27.75 -7.67
C LYS A 131 -1.66 27.43 -8.22
N GLN A 132 -2.54 28.43 -8.28
CA GLN A 132 -3.93 28.25 -8.74
C GLN A 132 -3.98 28.02 -10.24
N ASN A 133 -3.34 28.89 -11.03
CA ASN A 133 -3.28 28.77 -12.48
C ASN A 133 -2.52 27.51 -12.91
N ASP A 134 -1.42 27.19 -12.23
CA ASP A 134 -0.69 25.93 -12.50
C ASP A 134 -1.56 24.70 -12.21
N LYS A 135 -2.41 24.73 -11.17
CA LYS A 135 -3.37 23.66 -10.90
C LYS A 135 -4.45 23.57 -11.98
N LEU A 136 -5.03 24.70 -12.40
CA LEU A 136 -6.02 24.75 -13.48
C LEU A 136 -5.45 24.17 -14.78
N PHE A 137 -4.23 24.56 -15.14
CA PHE A 137 -3.54 24.04 -16.32
C PHE A 137 -3.40 22.51 -16.26
N ARG A 138 -2.96 21.95 -15.12
CA ARG A 138 -2.81 20.50 -14.97
C ARG A 138 -4.15 19.76 -15.06
N ASP A 139 -5.21 20.33 -14.50
CA ASP A 139 -6.56 19.73 -14.53
C ASP A 139 -7.14 19.74 -15.95
N GLU A 140 -6.93 20.82 -16.71
CA GLU A 140 -7.29 20.89 -18.14
C GLU A 140 -6.44 19.93 -18.97
N TRP A 141 -5.14 19.88 -18.73
CA TRP A 141 -4.23 19.00 -19.47
C TRP A 141 -4.52 17.53 -19.23
N TRP A 142 -4.86 17.13 -18.00
CA TRP A 142 -5.30 15.76 -17.70
C TRP A 142 -6.51 15.36 -18.57
N LYS A 143 -7.49 16.24 -18.77
CA LYS A 143 -8.64 15.94 -19.65
C LYS A 143 -8.22 15.65 -21.09
N VAL A 144 -7.14 16.28 -21.56
CA VAL A 144 -6.58 16.05 -22.90
C VAL A 144 -5.87 14.69 -22.98
N ILE A 145 -5.03 14.35 -22.01
CA ILE A 145 -4.17 13.16 -22.10
C ILE A 145 -4.73 11.90 -21.43
N LYS A 146 -5.80 12.00 -20.61
CA LYS A 146 -6.31 10.88 -19.80
C LYS A 146 -6.61 9.63 -20.63
N LYS A 147 -7.14 9.82 -21.85
CA LYS A 147 -7.51 8.73 -22.75
C LYS A 147 -6.27 7.98 -23.24
N ASP A 148 -5.20 8.70 -23.57
CA ASP A 148 -3.94 8.10 -23.98
C ASP A 148 -3.29 7.35 -22.83
N VAL A 149 -3.28 7.94 -21.62
CA VAL A 149 -2.76 7.29 -20.41
C VAL A 149 -3.54 6.00 -20.12
N TRP A 150 -4.86 6.02 -20.22
CA TRP A 150 -5.69 4.84 -20.04
C TRP A 150 -5.41 3.76 -21.09
N ASN A 151 -5.32 4.16 -22.36
CA ASN A 151 -5.06 3.23 -23.46
C ASN A 151 -3.72 2.51 -23.29
N VAL A 152 -2.67 3.21 -22.87
CA VAL A 152 -1.34 2.60 -22.71
C VAL A 152 -1.22 1.76 -21.43
N ILE A 153 -1.84 2.18 -20.32
CA ILE A 153 -1.76 1.44 -19.05
C ILE A 153 -2.58 0.14 -19.09
N SER A 154 -3.68 0.12 -19.84
CA SER A 154 -4.54 -1.06 -20.02
C SER A 154 -4.10 -1.97 -21.17
N TRP A 155 -3.09 -1.59 -21.96
CA TRP A 155 -2.64 -2.35 -23.14
C TRP A 155 -2.04 -3.72 -22.81
N VAL A 156 -1.77 -4.00 -21.52
CA VAL A 156 -1.33 -5.31 -21.03
C VAL A 156 -2.41 -6.39 -21.08
N PHE A 157 -3.69 -6.01 -21.24
CA PHE A 157 -4.80 -6.95 -21.41
C PHE A 157 -5.03 -7.22 -22.89
N LYS A 158 -5.06 -8.50 -23.27
CA LYS A 158 -5.33 -8.92 -24.66
C LYS A 158 -6.72 -8.51 -25.11
N ASP A 159 -7.70 -8.72 -24.24
CA ASP A 159 -9.08 -8.28 -24.43
C ASP A 159 -9.30 -6.95 -23.70
N LYS A 160 -9.52 -5.89 -24.48
CA LYS A 160 -9.75 -4.53 -23.96
C LYS A 160 -11.06 -4.39 -23.19
N THR A 161 -12.00 -5.33 -23.33
CA THR A 161 -13.28 -5.28 -22.61
C THR A 161 -13.15 -5.70 -21.14
N VAL A 162 -12.03 -6.35 -20.78
CA VAL A 162 -11.75 -6.84 -19.42
C VAL A 162 -11.54 -5.71 -18.42
N CYS A 163 -10.99 -4.58 -18.88
CA CYS A 163 -10.68 -3.43 -18.03
C CYS A 163 -11.14 -2.15 -18.72
N LYS A 164 -12.10 -1.44 -18.12
CA LYS A 164 -12.69 -0.22 -18.69
C LYS A 164 -12.45 0.99 -17.79
N GLU A 165 -12.22 2.16 -18.41
CA GLU A 165 -12.01 3.41 -17.65
C GLU A 165 -13.28 3.82 -16.89
N ASP A 166 -14.44 3.59 -17.50
CA ASP A 166 -15.74 3.96 -16.93
C ASP A 166 -16.05 3.23 -15.62
N ASP A 167 -15.36 2.13 -15.34
CA ASP A 167 -15.49 1.37 -14.08
C ASP A 167 -14.69 2.01 -12.92
N ILE A 168 -13.91 3.07 -13.17
CA ILE A 168 -13.09 3.74 -12.16
C ILE A 168 -13.92 4.76 -11.39
N GLU A 169 -14.29 4.39 -10.16
CA GLU A 169 -14.99 5.30 -9.25
C GLU A 169 -14.15 6.53 -8.89
N ASN A 170 -14.83 7.68 -8.71
CA ASN A 170 -14.21 8.95 -8.36
C ASN A 170 -13.93 9.06 -6.85
N ILE A 171 -13.12 8.13 -6.32
CA ILE A 171 -12.78 8.06 -4.90
C ILE A 171 -11.51 8.90 -4.63
N PRO A 172 -11.50 9.80 -3.62
CA PRO A 172 -10.29 10.52 -3.22
C PRO A 172 -9.17 9.57 -2.77
N GLN A 173 -7.91 9.91 -3.07
CA GLN A 173 -6.78 8.98 -2.93
C GLN A 173 -6.63 8.37 -1.53
N PHE A 174 -6.92 9.12 -0.47
CA PHE A 174 -6.76 8.63 0.90
C PHE A 174 -7.64 7.40 1.14
N PHE A 175 -8.90 7.46 0.69
CA PHE A 175 -9.85 6.36 0.87
C PHE A 175 -9.54 5.16 -0.03
N ARG A 176 -8.97 5.40 -1.23
CA ARG A 176 -8.46 4.32 -2.09
C ARG A 176 -7.30 3.58 -1.42
N TRP A 177 -6.36 4.31 -0.84
CA TRP A 177 -5.23 3.72 -0.11
C TRP A 177 -5.68 3.06 1.19
N PHE A 178 -6.64 3.64 1.91
CA PHE A 178 -7.12 3.05 3.16
C PHE A 178 -7.83 1.71 2.92
N SER A 179 -8.66 1.62 1.87
CA SER A 179 -9.27 0.33 1.48
C SER A 179 -8.24 -0.66 0.93
N GLU A 180 -7.24 -0.20 0.16
CA GLU A 180 -6.08 -1.01 -0.28
C GLU A 180 -5.28 -1.57 0.92
N TRP A 181 -5.06 -0.77 1.96
CA TRP A 181 -4.44 -1.21 3.21
C TRP A 181 -5.23 -2.32 3.88
N GLY A 182 -6.57 -2.21 3.90
CA GLY A 182 -7.44 -3.26 4.43
C GLY A 182 -7.29 -4.57 3.63
N ASP A 183 -7.39 -4.50 2.31
CA ASP A 183 -7.27 -5.69 1.45
C ASP A 183 -5.91 -6.39 1.61
N ASP A 184 -4.83 -5.62 1.70
CA ASP A 184 -3.48 -6.14 1.94
C ASP A 184 -3.37 -6.77 3.33
N TYR A 185 -3.90 -6.10 4.37
CA TYR A 185 -3.92 -6.62 5.73
C TYR A 185 -4.62 -7.98 5.81
N CYS A 186 -5.81 -8.11 5.23
CA CYS A 186 -6.60 -9.34 5.31
C CYS A 186 -5.94 -10.51 4.55
N GLN A 187 -5.33 -10.21 3.39
CA GLN A 187 -4.55 -11.20 2.65
C GLN A 187 -3.30 -11.64 3.41
N ASP A 188 -2.55 -10.70 3.99
CA ASP A 188 -1.32 -11.00 4.71
C ASP A 188 -1.60 -11.70 6.04
N LYS A 189 -2.68 -11.34 6.75
CA LYS A 189 -3.13 -12.06 7.97
C LYS A 189 -3.29 -13.55 7.70
N THR A 190 -3.91 -13.91 6.57
CA THR A 190 -4.13 -15.30 6.19
C THR A 190 -2.80 -16.05 6.03
N LYS A 191 -1.84 -15.46 5.29
CA LYS A 191 -0.50 -16.04 5.10
C LYS A 191 0.29 -16.14 6.41
N MET A 192 0.17 -15.14 7.28
CA MET A 192 0.83 -15.12 8.59
C MET A 192 0.29 -16.24 9.49
N ILE A 193 -1.03 -16.45 9.50
CA ILE A 193 -1.66 -17.56 10.24
C ILE A 193 -1.24 -18.93 9.67
N GLU A 194 -1.21 -19.08 8.35
CA GLU A 194 -0.74 -20.33 7.71
C GLU A 194 0.72 -20.63 8.07
N THR A 195 1.58 -19.61 8.09
CA THR A 195 2.98 -19.74 8.51
C THR A 195 3.07 -20.26 9.96
N LEU A 196 2.29 -19.69 10.88
CA LEU A 196 2.25 -20.17 12.27
C LEU A 196 1.75 -21.62 12.35
N LYS A 197 0.75 -22.01 11.56
CA LYS A 197 0.21 -23.38 11.57
C LYS A 197 1.23 -24.43 11.10
N VAL A 198 2.04 -24.09 10.11
CA VAL A 198 3.07 -24.98 9.54
C VAL A 198 4.26 -25.13 10.48
N GLU A 199 4.74 -24.00 11.01
CA GLU A 199 5.99 -23.93 11.77
C GLU A 199 5.77 -24.29 13.25
N CYS A 200 4.62 -23.94 13.84
CA CYS A 200 4.27 -24.26 15.22
C CYS A 200 3.34 -25.48 15.29
N LYS A 201 3.89 -26.69 15.14
CA LYS A 201 3.14 -27.96 15.30
C LYS A 201 2.70 -28.19 16.77
N GLU A 202 2.57 -29.43 17.22
CA GLU A 202 2.00 -29.78 18.54
C GLU A 202 2.84 -29.30 19.74
N LYS A 203 4.09 -28.87 19.55
CA LYS A 203 4.98 -28.35 20.61
C LYS A 203 5.37 -26.88 20.40
N PRO A 204 4.49 -25.93 20.75
CA PRO A 204 4.72 -24.50 20.49
C PRO A 204 5.88 -23.85 21.25
N CYS A 205 6.36 -24.46 22.35
CA CYS A 205 7.20 -23.77 23.33
C CYS A 205 8.65 -24.27 23.44
N GLU A 206 8.94 -25.42 22.83
CA GLU A 206 10.28 -26.02 22.81
C GLU A 206 11.00 -25.77 21.47
N ASP A 207 10.27 -25.34 20.43
CA ASP A 207 10.82 -25.10 19.08
C ASP A 207 11.22 -23.62 18.89
N ASP A 208 12.52 -23.38 18.75
CA ASP A 208 13.08 -22.04 18.51
C ASP A 208 12.63 -21.43 17.18
N ASN A 209 12.35 -22.25 16.17
CA ASN A 209 11.80 -21.77 14.90
C ASN A 209 10.37 -21.26 15.10
N CYS A 210 9.52 -22.01 15.82
CA CYS A 210 8.18 -21.55 16.17
C CYS A 210 8.21 -20.23 16.97
N LYS A 211 9.07 -20.12 17.99
CA LYS A 211 9.24 -18.86 18.76
C LYS A 211 9.60 -17.68 17.85
N SER A 212 10.50 -17.89 16.89
CA SER A 212 10.89 -16.86 15.92
C SER A 212 9.70 -16.39 15.07
N LYS A 213 8.86 -17.32 14.58
CA LYS A 213 7.66 -16.98 13.81
C LYS A 213 6.59 -16.29 14.65
N CYS A 214 6.41 -16.72 15.90
CA CYS A 214 5.53 -16.04 16.85
C CYS A 214 5.96 -14.58 17.10
N ASN A 215 7.25 -14.33 17.31
CA ASN A 215 7.78 -12.97 17.45
C ASN A 215 7.56 -12.14 16.17
N SER A 216 7.80 -12.73 15.00
CA SER A 216 7.55 -12.08 13.71
C SER A 216 6.07 -11.68 13.54
N TYR A 217 5.14 -12.56 13.93
CA TYR A 217 3.70 -12.27 13.93
C TYR A 217 3.35 -11.12 14.89
N LYS A 218 3.92 -11.15 16.11
CA LYS A 218 3.69 -10.12 17.13
C LYS A 218 4.18 -8.74 16.68
N GLU A 219 5.35 -8.68 16.06
CA GLU A 219 5.88 -7.44 15.48
C GLU A 219 5.02 -6.94 14.32
N TRP A 220 4.62 -7.86 13.43
CA TRP A 220 3.76 -7.56 12.30
C TRP A 220 2.40 -7.00 12.76
N ILE A 221 1.70 -7.66 13.69
CA ILE A 221 0.38 -7.20 14.16
C ILE A 221 0.47 -5.87 14.89
N SER A 222 1.55 -5.65 15.67
CA SER A 222 1.81 -4.36 16.34
C SER A 222 1.97 -3.23 15.31
N LYS A 223 2.79 -3.46 14.28
CA LYS A 223 2.98 -2.51 13.17
C LYS A 223 1.67 -2.23 12.44
N LYS A 224 0.86 -3.26 12.15
CA LYS A 224 -0.46 -3.09 11.50
C LYS A 224 -1.45 -2.31 12.36
N LYS A 225 -1.43 -2.50 13.68
CA LYS A 225 -2.23 -1.70 14.63
C LYS A 225 -1.87 -0.21 14.56
N GLU A 226 -0.58 0.12 14.51
CA GLU A 226 -0.13 1.51 14.38
C GLU A 226 -0.55 2.13 13.04
N GLU A 227 -0.37 1.40 11.93
CA GLU A 227 -0.79 1.81 10.59
C GLU A 227 -2.31 2.08 10.54
N TYR A 228 -3.11 1.18 11.11
CA TYR A 228 -4.56 1.33 11.20
C TYR A 228 -4.94 2.57 12.01
N ASN A 229 -4.41 2.70 13.24
CA ASN A 229 -4.75 3.81 14.14
C ASN A 229 -4.42 5.18 13.53
N LYS A 230 -3.29 5.30 12.83
CA LYS A 230 -2.92 6.54 12.11
C LYS A 230 -3.95 6.89 11.04
N GLN A 231 -4.34 5.93 10.20
CA GLN A 231 -5.29 6.15 9.12
C GLN A 231 -6.71 6.39 9.66
N ALA A 232 -7.17 5.61 10.63
CA ALA A 232 -8.47 5.79 11.27
C ALA A 232 -8.60 7.17 11.94
N LYS A 233 -7.54 7.66 12.60
CA LYS A 233 -7.51 9.02 13.15
C LYS A 233 -7.61 10.08 12.04
N GLN A 234 -6.83 9.95 10.97
CA GLN A 234 -6.89 10.87 9.83
C GLN A 234 -8.28 10.89 9.18
N TYR A 235 -8.90 9.72 9.02
CA TYR A 235 -10.27 9.57 8.53
C TYR A 235 -11.26 10.37 9.38
N GLN A 236 -11.19 10.24 10.71
CA GLN A 236 -12.04 10.98 11.64
C GLN A 236 -11.75 12.49 11.64
N GLU A 237 -10.50 12.90 11.48
CA GLU A 237 -10.12 14.32 11.31
C GLU A 237 -10.77 14.90 10.05
N TYR A 238 -10.79 14.16 8.94
CA TYR A 238 -11.46 14.59 7.71
C TYR A 238 -12.98 14.72 7.86
N GLN A 239 -13.61 13.83 8.64
CA GLN A 239 -15.04 13.96 8.96
C GLN A 239 -15.31 15.23 9.77
N LYS A 240 -14.55 15.44 10.86
CA LYS A 240 -14.68 16.61 11.74
C LYS A 240 -14.40 17.94 11.01
N GLY A 241 -13.40 17.94 10.13
CA GLY A 241 -13.04 19.09 9.31
C GLY A 241 -13.96 19.34 8.12
N ASN A 242 -14.97 18.48 7.90
CA ASN A 242 -15.84 18.53 6.72
C ASN A 242 -15.03 18.59 5.40
N ASN A 243 -13.93 17.84 5.35
CA ASN A 243 -13.10 17.66 4.17
C ASN A 243 -13.80 16.73 3.16
N TYR A 244 -13.33 16.69 1.91
CA TYR A 244 -13.88 15.84 0.85
C TYR A 244 -15.41 15.95 0.71
N LYS A 245 -15.94 17.17 0.68
CA LYS A 245 -17.40 17.45 0.67
C LYS A 245 -18.19 16.69 -0.42
N MET A 246 -17.54 16.36 -1.54
CA MET A 246 -18.15 15.63 -2.66
C MET A 246 -18.18 14.11 -2.48
N TYR A 247 -17.43 13.55 -1.52
CA TYR A 247 -17.40 12.12 -1.22
C TYR A 247 -18.28 11.85 0.00
N SER A 248 -19.44 11.25 -0.19
CA SER A 248 -20.49 11.12 0.83
C SER A 248 -20.38 9.82 1.64
N GLU A 249 -19.81 8.81 1.01
CA GLU A 249 -19.72 7.41 1.40
C GLU A 249 -19.02 7.21 2.74
N PHE A 250 -18.14 8.14 3.13
CA PHE A 250 -17.36 8.07 4.36
C PHE A 250 -17.94 8.95 5.48
N LYS A 251 -18.81 9.92 5.18
CA LYS A 251 -19.13 11.01 6.12
C LYS A 251 -19.85 10.55 7.39
N SER A 252 -20.65 9.49 7.29
CA SER A 252 -21.54 9.05 8.36
C SER A 252 -21.23 7.63 8.87
N ILE A 253 -20.11 7.03 8.43
CA ILE A 253 -19.70 5.70 8.87
C ILE A 253 -18.32 5.74 9.53
N LYS A 254 -18.10 4.87 10.51
CA LYS A 254 -16.82 4.74 11.19
C LYS A 254 -15.74 4.11 10.28
N PRO A 255 -14.44 4.34 10.54
CA PRO A 255 -13.34 3.76 9.74
C PRO A 255 -13.42 2.23 9.54
N GLU A 256 -13.71 1.50 10.60
CA GLU A 256 -13.91 0.04 10.63
C GLU A 256 -15.02 -0.43 9.69
N VAL A 257 -16.16 0.30 9.67
CA VAL A 257 -17.31 0.02 8.80
C VAL A 257 -16.96 0.35 7.36
N TYR A 258 -16.20 1.42 7.14
CA TYR A 258 -15.68 1.78 5.82
C TYR A 258 -14.82 0.66 5.25
N LEU A 259 -13.82 0.16 6.01
CA LEU A 259 -12.97 -0.94 5.55
C LEU A 259 -13.78 -2.22 5.31
N LYS A 260 -14.70 -2.58 6.20
CA LYS A 260 -15.54 -3.77 6.00
C LYS A 260 -16.37 -3.71 4.71
N LYS A 261 -16.77 -2.50 4.29
CA LYS A 261 -17.58 -2.29 3.08
C LYS A 261 -16.74 -2.21 1.80
N TYR A 262 -15.59 -1.53 1.84
CA TYR A 262 -14.81 -1.18 0.64
C TYR A 262 -13.53 -1.99 0.46
N SER A 263 -13.11 -2.78 1.46
CA SER A 263 -12.04 -3.77 1.33
C SER A 263 -12.67 -5.15 1.09
N GLU A 264 -12.75 -5.56 -0.18
CA GLU A 264 -13.40 -6.81 -0.60
C GLU A 264 -12.82 -8.06 0.09
N LYS A 265 -11.52 -8.03 0.43
CA LYS A 265 -10.85 -9.16 1.08
C LYS A 265 -11.09 -9.23 2.58
N CYS A 266 -11.84 -8.29 3.15
CA CYS A 266 -12.08 -8.14 4.59
C CYS A 266 -13.54 -8.31 5.02
N SER A 267 -14.41 -8.87 4.17
CA SER A 267 -15.86 -8.95 4.43
C SER A 267 -16.22 -9.59 5.78
N ASN A 268 -15.42 -10.55 6.23
CA ASN A 268 -15.65 -11.32 7.46
C ASN A 268 -14.92 -10.73 8.68
N LEU A 269 -14.13 -9.67 8.51
CA LEU A 269 -13.33 -9.08 9.58
C LEU A 269 -14.10 -7.95 10.28
N ASN A 270 -13.85 -7.81 11.59
CA ASN A 270 -14.29 -6.65 12.36
C ASN A 270 -13.08 -5.89 12.92
N PHE A 271 -12.75 -4.76 12.28
CA PHE A 271 -11.61 -3.93 12.67
C PHE A 271 -11.74 -3.28 14.06
N GLU A 272 -12.93 -3.20 14.67
CA GLU A 272 -13.08 -2.67 16.04
C GLU A 272 -12.33 -3.55 17.06
N ASP A 273 -12.34 -4.86 16.86
CA ASP A 273 -11.78 -5.85 17.79
C ASP A 273 -10.50 -6.52 17.25
N GLU A 274 -10.18 -6.31 15.97
CA GLU A 274 -9.12 -7.02 15.25
C GLU A 274 -7.74 -6.94 15.90
N PHE A 275 -7.45 -5.90 16.70
CA PHE A 275 -6.17 -5.72 17.38
C PHE A 275 -6.18 -6.08 18.88
N LYS A 276 -7.22 -6.81 19.33
CA LYS A 276 -7.27 -7.46 20.64
C LYS A 276 -6.66 -8.85 20.53
N GLU A 277 -5.79 -9.22 21.47
CA GLU A 277 -5.08 -10.51 21.46
C GLU A 277 -6.04 -11.72 21.41
N GLU A 278 -7.23 -11.56 21.98
CA GLU A 278 -8.28 -12.58 22.09
C GLU A 278 -8.82 -13.05 20.73
N LEU A 279 -8.79 -12.20 19.69
CA LEU A 279 -9.27 -12.55 18.35
C LEU A 279 -8.23 -13.24 17.46
N HIS A 280 -7.00 -13.38 17.94
CA HIS A 280 -5.96 -14.16 17.27
C HIS A 280 -5.84 -15.54 17.92
N SER A 281 -6.93 -16.30 17.93
CA SER A 281 -7.00 -17.61 18.59
C SER A 281 -5.90 -18.56 18.13
N ASP A 282 -5.58 -18.58 16.84
CA ASP A 282 -4.46 -19.35 16.28
C ASP A 282 -3.12 -18.91 16.89
N TYR A 283 -2.87 -17.60 17.01
CA TYR A 283 -1.67 -17.08 17.68
C TYR A 283 -1.67 -17.44 19.18
N LYS A 284 -2.79 -17.28 19.88
CA LYS A 284 -2.90 -17.61 21.31
C LYS A 284 -2.60 -19.10 21.55
N ASN A 285 -3.21 -19.98 20.77
CA ASN A 285 -3.03 -21.42 20.90
C ASN A 285 -1.61 -21.87 20.56
N LYS A 286 -0.97 -21.22 19.57
CA LYS A 286 0.34 -21.62 19.04
C LYS A 286 1.53 -20.88 19.64
N CYS A 287 1.33 -19.75 20.31
CA CYS A 287 2.42 -18.89 20.76
C CYS A 287 2.35 -18.53 22.24
N THR A 288 1.20 -18.67 22.92
CA THR A 288 1.07 -18.29 24.34
C THR A 288 0.70 -19.44 25.28
N MET A 289 0.21 -20.56 24.76
CA MET A 289 -0.06 -21.77 25.56
C MET A 289 1.20 -22.62 25.72
N CYS A 290 2.05 -22.26 26.67
CA CYS A 290 3.17 -23.09 27.13
C CYS A 290 2.84 -23.74 28.46
N PRO A 291 3.16 -25.03 28.68
CA PRO A 291 3.21 -25.56 30.04
C PRO A 291 4.19 -24.71 30.84
N GLU A 292 3.76 -24.14 31.97
CA GLU A 292 4.69 -23.57 32.95
C GLU A 292 5.71 -24.66 33.29
N VAL A 293 6.99 -24.29 33.25
CA VAL A 293 8.07 -25.14 33.73
C VAL A 293 7.72 -25.49 35.17
N LYS A 294 7.30 -26.72 35.43
CA LYS A 294 7.19 -27.21 36.80
C LYS A 294 8.62 -27.27 37.31
N ASP A 295 9.03 -26.26 38.07
CA ASP A 295 10.22 -26.35 38.90
C ASP A 295 10.09 -27.64 39.71
N VAL A 296 10.89 -28.64 39.36
CA VAL A 296 10.97 -29.89 40.12
C VAL A 296 11.59 -29.51 41.46
N PRO A 297 10.87 -29.64 42.60
CA PRO A 297 11.48 -29.40 43.89
C PRO A 297 12.63 -30.40 44.04
N ILE A 298 13.85 -29.92 44.21
CA ILE A 298 14.98 -30.74 44.61
C ILE A 298 14.65 -31.28 46.00
N SER A 299 14.06 -32.47 46.08
CA SER A 299 13.94 -33.19 47.33
C SER A 299 15.34 -33.60 47.76
N ILE A 300 15.88 -32.88 48.73
CA ILE A 300 17.12 -33.21 49.43
C ILE A 300 16.95 -34.62 50.00
N ILE A 301 17.66 -35.59 49.42
CA ILE A 301 17.82 -36.92 49.97
C ILE A 301 18.61 -36.76 51.28
N ARG A 302 17.92 -36.88 52.42
CA ARG A 302 18.58 -37.12 53.71
C ARG A 302 18.99 -38.58 53.72
N ASN A 303 20.29 -38.85 53.57
CA ASN A 303 20.86 -40.14 53.93
C ASN A 303 20.74 -40.32 55.45
N ASN A 304 19.79 -41.16 55.87
CA ASN A 304 19.89 -41.88 57.12
C ASN A 304 20.79 -43.10 56.85
N GLU A 305 22.07 -43.00 57.20
CA GLU A 305 22.86 -44.18 57.53
C GLU A 305 23.13 -44.17 59.03
N GLN A 306 22.40 -45.01 59.74
CA GLN A 306 22.72 -45.45 61.08
C GLN A 306 22.68 -46.98 61.08
N THR A 307 23.62 -47.58 61.80
CA THR A 307 23.83 -49.02 62.09
C THR A 307 24.55 -49.78 60.95
N SER A 308 25.74 -50.35 61.15
CA SER A 308 26.26 -51.16 62.26
C SER A 308 27.74 -50.90 62.56
#